data_AF-A0A975ERR8-F1
#
_entry.id   AF-A0A975ERR8-F1
#
_cell.length_a   1.000
_cell.length_b   1.000
_cell.length_c   1.000
_cell.angle_alpha   90.00
_cell.angle_beta   90.00
_cell.angle_gamma   90.00
#
_symmetry.space_group_name_H-M   'P 1'
#
loop_
_entity.id
_entity.type
_entity.pdbx_description
1 polymer ?
#
loop_
_entity_poly.entity_id
_entity_poly.type
_entity_poly.pdbx_seq_one_letter_code
_entity_poly.pdbx_strand_id
1 'polypeptide(L)'
;MSRPNILLISADQHRADCFGFEGRSIKTPHLDRLAADGTHFSNCITPTVVCQPARASILTGQLCRTHGVHDNGIDLDPSIGEKGFAGAMSAAGYDTAYFGKAHFSTYHTFEATGTPECLKSSASYPDTWNGPYMGFDHVELMLVGHNWFLPEKPPHGQHYERWFYADGKGDEKNALYRENAGDTKGAAQTWHSKLPVAWHNSTWTADRTIDWLKNSRGDTPFCAWVSFPDPHHPFDAPEPWSRLHDPAEVDLPKNRVRSFEGRPWWHEEVLTAEPTGAKKDAEVRKSYSRIAEQSDEQLREIIANTYGQIALIDHNVGRILIALEEAGIADDTIVIYISDHGDWLGDHGLILKGPMHYEGLLRVPMIMRGPGVPKGKKVDEPVSTLDLGPTFFDYGEAVALQPQHGETLRPLIETDEATREFAMNEWELLPTRAGVALSLRTVRTKTHKLTYDLRSKAGEFYDLASDPDEMQNLFDDPAYKDEQDYLMELLNKRPDDMRPIQTQVGMA
;
A
#
# COMPACT_ATOMS: atom_id res chain seq x y z
N MET A 1 -8.03 -9.46 -29.61
CA MET A 1 -7.37 -8.13 -29.64
C MET A 1 -5.88 -8.37 -29.49
N SER A 2 -5.00 -7.39 -29.77
CA SER A 2 -3.61 -7.49 -29.32
C SER A 2 -3.58 -7.60 -27.79
N ARG A 3 -2.63 -8.37 -27.24
CA ARG A 3 -2.41 -8.45 -25.79
C ARG A 3 -1.90 -7.09 -25.30
N PRO A 4 -2.58 -6.42 -24.34
CA PRO A 4 -2.20 -5.08 -23.91
C PRO A 4 -0.95 -5.12 -23.03
N ASN A 5 -0.25 -4.00 -22.94
CA ASN A 5 0.69 -3.74 -21.86
C ASN A 5 -0.07 -3.54 -20.55
N ILE A 6 0.58 -3.83 -19.42
CA ILE A 6 0.04 -3.65 -18.08
C ILE A 6 1.02 -2.79 -17.28
N LEU A 7 0.55 -1.65 -16.79
CA LEU A 7 1.30 -0.77 -15.90
C LEU A 7 0.54 -0.64 -14.58
N LEU A 8 1.03 -1.33 -13.56
CA LEU A 8 0.57 -1.19 -12.19
C LEU A 8 1.33 -0.07 -11.51
N ILE A 9 0.62 0.95 -11.03
CA ILE A 9 1.15 2.04 -10.23
C ILE A 9 0.57 1.92 -8.82
N SER A 10 1.41 1.94 -7.80
CA SER A 10 0.98 1.94 -6.41
C SER A 10 1.61 3.05 -5.60
N ALA A 11 0.86 3.61 -4.66
CA ALA A 11 1.36 4.43 -3.56
C ALA A 11 1.28 3.64 -2.24
N ASP A 12 2.22 3.84 -1.32
CA ASP A 12 2.17 3.23 0.01
C ASP A 12 1.27 4.06 0.93
N GLN A 13 0.36 3.45 1.67
CA GLN A 13 -0.40 4.16 2.71
C GLN A 13 -1.36 5.26 2.19
N HIS A 14 -1.81 5.19 0.93
CA HIS A 14 -2.74 6.16 0.33
C HIS A 14 -4.20 5.75 0.58
N ARG A 15 -4.93 6.54 1.38
CA ARG A 15 -6.37 6.34 1.64
C ARG A 15 -7.22 6.44 0.37
N ALA A 16 -8.26 5.61 0.28
CA ALA A 16 -9.20 5.61 -0.85
C ALA A 16 -9.98 6.91 -1.04
N ASP A 17 -10.16 7.71 0.00
CA ASP A 17 -10.93 8.96 -0.04
C ASP A 17 -10.06 10.21 -0.30
N CYS A 18 -8.73 10.07 -0.41
CA CYS A 18 -7.81 11.19 -0.64
C CYS A 18 -7.65 11.55 -2.13
N PHE A 19 -8.78 11.82 -2.81
CA PHE A 19 -8.82 12.32 -4.18
C PHE A 19 -9.74 13.53 -4.32
N GLY A 20 -9.46 14.37 -5.32
CA GLY A 20 -10.35 15.46 -5.69
C GLY A 20 -11.72 14.95 -6.14
N PHE A 21 -11.76 13.85 -6.91
CA PHE A 21 -13.02 13.24 -7.36
C PHE A 21 -13.82 12.53 -6.26
N GLU A 22 -13.19 12.18 -5.13
CA GLU A 22 -13.86 11.65 -3.93
C GLU A 22 -14.37 12.77 -2.99
N GLY A 23 -14.23 14.03 -3.40
CA GLY A 23 -14.82 15.19 -2.73
C GLY A 23 -13.99 15.77 -1.59
N ARG A 24 -12.75 15.31 -1.41
CA ARG A 24 -11.80 15.95 -0.47
C ARG A 24 -11.13 17.16 -1.12
N SER A 25 -10.75 18.13 -0.28
CA SER A 25 -10.04 19.35 -0.70
C SER A 25 -8.56 19.12 -1.05
N ILE A 26 -8.27 18.06 -1.81
CA ILE A 26 -6.94 17.68 -2.30
C ILE A 26 -6.82 17.98 -3.80
N LYS A 27 -5.58 18.14 -4.30
CA LYS A 27 -5.30 18.47 -5.70
C LYS A 27 -4.62 17.28 -6.36
N THR A 28 -5.40 16.48 -7.09
CA THR A 28 -4.96 15.27 -7.79
C THR A 28 -5.41 15.26 -9.26
N PRO A 29 -5.14 16.30 -10.05
CA PRO A 29 -5.71 16.45 -11.38
C PRO A 29 -5.39 15.30 -12.35
N HIS A 30 -4.25 14.62 -12.21
CA HIS A 30 -3.89 13.51 -13.10
C HIS A 30 -4.59 12.21 -12.72
N LEU A 31 -4.72 11.90 -11.43
CA LEU A 31 -5.46 10.75 -10.91
C LEU A 31 -6.97 10.95 -11.07
N ASP A 32 -7.48 12.17 -10.89
CA ASP A 32 -8.87 12.54 -11.18
C ASP A 32 -9.17 12.34 -12.67
N ARG A 33 -8.24 12.73 -13.55
CA ARG A 33 -8.35 12.45 -14.99
C ARG A 33 -8.31 10.96 -15.29
N LEU A 34 -7.41 10.20 -14.64
CA LEU A 34 -7.32 8.74 -14.80
C LEU A 34 -8.64 8.05 -14.43
N ALA A 35 -9.29 8.50 -13.35
CA ALA A 35 -10.61 8.02 -12.93
C ALA A 35 -11.71 8.42 -13.92
N ALA A 36 -11.73 9.67 -14.37
CA ALA A 36 -12.73 10.15 -15.34
C ALA A 36 -12.61 9.45 -16.71
N ASP A 37 -11.39 9.15 -17.15
CA ASP A 37 -11.10 8.47 -18.41
C ASP A 37 -11.07 6.95 -18.28
N GLY A 38 -11.42 6.41 -17.11
CA GLY A 38 -11.36 4.98 -16.80
C GLY A 38 -12.52 4.52 -15.93
N THR A 39 -12.28 3.42 -15.22
CA THR A 39 -13.20 2.83 -14.24
C THR A 39 -12.61 2.96 -12.84
N HIS A 40 -13.39 3.45 -11.89
CA HIS A 40 -13.03 3.55 -10.47
C HIS A 40 -13.79 2.50 -9.63
N PHE A 41 -13.07 1.78 -8.77
CA PHE A 41 -13.62 0.77 -7.86
C PHE A 41 -13.71 1.32 -6.44
N SER A 42 -14.91 1.69 -6.03
CA SER A 42 -15.14 2.42 -4.77
C SER A 42 -15.16 1.57 -3.50
N ASN A 43 -15.21 0.24 -3.64
CA ASN A 43 -15.21 -0.72 -2.53
C ASN A 43 -14.05 -1.71 -2.65
N CYS A 44 -12.89 -1.24 -3.12
CA CYS A 44 -11.65 -2.02 -3.11
C CYS A 44 -11.02 -2.04 -1.71
N ILE A 45 -10.69 -3.22 -1.18
CA ILE A 45 -9.96 -3.37 0.08
C ILE A 45 -8.60 -4.04 -0.10
N THR A 46 -7.67 -3.72 0.79
CA THR A 46 -6.42 -4.46 0.91
C THR A 46 -6.64 -5.83 1.57
N PRO A 47 -5.95 -6.92 1.14
CA PRO A 47 -6.00 -8.21 1.80
C PRO A 47 -5.33 -8.23 3.19
N THR A 48 -4.57 -7.19 3.54
CA THR A 48 -3.97 -7.04 4.87
C THR A 48 -3.55 -5.59 5.10
N VAL A 49 -3.71 -5.06 6.32
CA VAL A 49 -3.54 -3.63 6.60
C VAL A 49 -2.09 -3.18 6.85
N VAL A 50 -1.12 -3.91 6.30
CA VAL A 50 0.32 -3.72 6.57
C VAL A 50 1.14 -3.92 5.28
N CYS A 51 2.12 -3.04 5.03
CA CYS A 51 2.89 -2.97 3.77
C CYS A 51 3.39 -4.33 3.24
N GLN A 52 4.32 -4.99 3.96
CA GLN A 52 5.03 -6.16 3.46
C GLN A 52 4.08 -7.34 3.14
N PRO A 53 3.14 -7.72 4.03
CA PRO A 53 2.18 -8.75 3.69
C PRO A 53 1.23 -8.31 2.56
N ALA A 54 0.82 -7.04 2.47
CA ALA A 54 -0.08 -6.55 1.41
C ALA A 54 0.59 -6.61 0.04
N ARG A 55 1.85 -6.22 -0.04
CA ARG A 55 2.65 -6.25 -1.27
C ARG A 55 2.95 -7.68 -1.70
N ALA A 56 3.23 -8.57 -0.74
CA ALA A 56 3.32 -10.00 -1.01
C ALA A 56 1.97 -10.58 -1.53
N SER A 57 0.83 -10.17 -0.97
CA SER A 57 -0.48 -10.58 -1.45
C SER A 57 -0.79 -10.07 -2.86
N ILE A 58 -0.45 -8.80 -3.16
CA ILE A 58 -0.58 -8.22 -4.52
C ILE A 58 0.26 -9.02 -5.53
N LEU A 59 1.51 -9.33 -5.20
CA LEU A 59 2.40 -10.10 -6.07
C LEU A 59 1.88 -11.51 -6.28
N THR A 60 1.47 -12.20 -5.21
CA THR A 60 1.21 -13.64 -5.24
C THR A 60 -0.23 -13.99 -5.62
N GLY A 61 -1.17 -13.06 -5.41
CA GLY A 61 -2.60 -13.31 -5.47
C GLY A 61 -3.12 -14.17 -4.32
N GLN A 62 -2.36 -14.29 -3.23
CA GLN A 62 -2.69 -15.13 -2.07
C GLN A 62 -2.88 -14.28 -0.81
N LEU A 63 -3.67 -14.79 0.14
CA LEU A 63 -3.81 -14.18 1.46
C LEU A 63 -2.54 -14.40 2.33
N CYS A 64 -2.36 -13.56 3.36
CA CYS A 64 -1.11 -13.43 4.09
C CYS A 64 -0.63 -14.72 4.79
N ARG A 65 -1.57 -15.52 5.31
CA ARG A 65 -1.28 -16.82 5.91
C ARG A 65 -1.02 -17.92 4.89
N THR A 66 -1.40 -17.74 3.63
CA THR A 66 -1.12 -18.71 2.55
C THR A 66 0.30 -18.56 2.02
N HIS A 67 0.73 -17.33 1.71
CA HIS A 67 2.12 -17.08 1.29
C HIS A 67 3.10 -17.04 2.48
N GLY A 68 2.59 -16.85 3.71
CA GLY A 68 3.35 -16.96 4.96
C GLY A 68 3.92 -15.65 5.50
N VAL A 69 3.86 -14.56 4.72
CA VAL A 69 4.22 -13.22 5.16
C VAL A 69 2.98 -12.62 5.80
N HIS A 70 2.90 -12.61 7.12
CA HIS A 70 1.71 -12.19 7.85
C HIS A 70 1.93 -10.97 8.77
N ASP A 71 3.13 -10.42 8.79
CA ASP A 71 3.45 -9.13 9.42
C ASP A 71 4.74 -8.60 8.76
N ASN A 72 5.05 -7.33 8.99
CA ASN A 72 6.36 -6.79 8.60
C ASN A 72 7.48 -7.49 9.37
N GLY A 73 8.63 -7.65 8.72
CA GLY A 73 9.77 -8.37 9.26
C GLY A 73 9.80 -9.86 8.90
N ILE A 74 8.93 -10.33 8.01
CA ILE A 74 8.86 -11.73 7.56
C ILE A 74 9.10 -11.76 6.05
N ASP A 75 10.19 -12.36 5.62
CA ASP A 75 10.56 -12.40 4.19
C ASP A 75 9.62 -13.33 3.40
N LEU A 76 9.23 -12.90 2.21
CA LEU A 76 8.54 -13.76 1.26
C LEU A 76 9.51 -14.82 0.74
N ASP A 77 9.10 -16.08 0.79
CA ASP A 77 9.84 -17.18 0.17
C ASP A 77 9.99 -16.90 -1.34
N PRO A 78 11.23 -16.79 -1.87
CA PRO A 78 11.47 -16.51 -3.28
C PRO A 78 10.75 -17.47 -4.22
N SER A 79 10.60 -18.74 -3.85
CA SER A 79 9.92 -19.75 -4.68
C SER A 79 8.41 -19.54 -4.82
N ILE A 80 7.81 -18.74 -3.93
CA ILE A 80 6.41 -18.27 -4.00
C ILE A 80 6.36 -16.95 -4.77
N GLY A 81 7.27 -16.01 -4.46
CA GLY A 81 7.35 -14.71 -5.13
C GLY A 81 7.59 -14.85 -6.64
N GLU A 82 8.50 -15.72 -7.05
CA GLU A 82 8.80 -16.05 -8.45
C GLU A 82 7.60 -16.62 -9.22
N LYS A 83 6.60 -17.17 -8.53
CA LYS A 83 5.35 -17.68 -9.13
C LYS A 83 4.19 -16.68 -9.06
N GLY A 84 4.45 -15.46 -8.55
CA GLY A 84 3.50 -14.37 -8.55
C GLY A 84 3.17 -13.87 -9.96
N PHE A 85 2.40 -12.79 -10.04
CA PHE A 85 1.91 -12.30 -11.33
C PHE A 85 3.05 -11.95 -12.29
N ALA A 86 4.17 -11.41 -11.80
CA ALA A 86 5.31 -11.07 -12.63
C ALA A 86 5.88 -12.32 -13.31
N GLY A 87 6.16 -13.39 -12.55
CA GLY A 87 6.68 -14.63 -13.13
C GLY A 87 5.70 -15.31 -14.09
N ALA A 88 4.40 -15.27 -13.80
CA ALA A 88 3.37 -15.79 -14.69
C ALA A 88 3.26 -15.01 -16.01
N MET A 89 3.38 -13.68 -15.95
CA MET A 89 3.38 -12.81 -17.14
C MET A 89 4.66 -12.99 -17.96
N SER A 90 5.84 -13.05 -17.30
CA SER A 90 7.12 -13.36 -17.96
C SER A 90 7.07 -14.70 -18.69
N ALA A 91 6.50 -15.74 -18.07
CA ALA A 91 6.29 -17.04 -18.70
C ALA A 91 5.32 -16.99 -19.91
N ALA A 92 4.43 -16.00 -19.97
CA ALA A 92 3.55 -15.73 -21.12
C ALA A 92 4.21 -14.85 -22.21
N GLY A 93 5.49 -14.50 -22.05
CA GLY A 93 6.26 -13.71 -23.01
C GLY A 93 6.06 -12.20 -22.88
N TYR A 94 5.78 -11.73 -21.67
CA TYR A 94 5.82 -10.30 -21.33
C TYR A 94 7.21 -9.91 -20.80
N ASP A 95 7.66 -8.69 -21.12
CA ASP A 95 8.76 -8.08 -20.39
C ASP A 95 8.26 -7.64 -19.00
N THR A 96 8.89 -8.08 -17.92
CA THR A 96 8.44 -7.72 -16.56
C THR A 96 9.43 -6.82 -15.84
N ALA A 97 8.91 -5.75 -15.22
CA ALA A 97 9.75 -4.73 -14.59
C ALA A 97 9.20 -4.22 -13.24
N TYR A 98 10.11 -3.80 -12.35
CA TYR A 98 9.78 -3.20 -11.05
C TYR A 98 10.57 -1.92 -10.80
N PHE A 99 9.91 -0.88 -10.27
CA PHE A 99 10.56 0.39 -9.91
C PHE A 99 10.08 0.88 -8.54
N GLY A 100 11.01 1.16 -7.61
CA GLY A 100 10.71 1.79 -6.33
C GLY A 100 10.68 0.83 -5.14
N LYS A 101 9.76 1.06 -4.19
CA LYS A 101 9.71 0.30 -2.93
C LYS A 101 9.13 -1.09 -3.17
N ALA A 102 9.89 -2.17 -3.00
CA ALA A 102 9.41 -3.55 -3.12
C ALA A 102 8.70 -4.05 -1.85
N HIS A 103 9.45 -4.19 -0.75
CA HIS A 103 8.99 -4.76 0.51
C HIS A 103 8.47 -6.19 0.33
N PHE A 104 9.19 -7.01 -0.42
CA PHE A 104 8.96 -8.46 -0.44
C PHE A 104 9.81 -9.15 0.62
N SER A 105 10.99 -8.59 0.90
CA SER A 105 11.87 -8.96 2.01
C SER A 105 12.12 -7.77 2.94
N THR A 106 12.55 -8.09 4.15
CA THR A 106 12.77 -7.14 5.25
C THR A 106 14.07 -6.37 5.05
N TYR A 107 14.06 -5.06 5.26
CA TYR A 107 15.26 -4.22 5.13
C TYR A 107 16.12 -4.27 6.39
N HIS A 108 15.53 -3.92 7.54
CA HIS A 108 16.19 -3.86 8.83
C HIS A 108 16.16 -5.23 9.54
N THR A 109 17.04 -6.12 9.09
CA THR A 109 17.13 -7.50 9.60
C THR A 109 18.04 -7.63 10.82
N PHE A 110 17.73 -8.61 11.67
CA PHE A 110 18.57 -8.98 12.81
C PHE A 110 19.90 -9.56 12.34
N GLU A 111 19.90 -10.34 11.26
CA GLU A 111 21.08 -10.92 10.61
C GLU A 111 20.98 -10.82 9.09
N ALA A 112 22.09 -11.01 8.38
CA ALA A 112 22.09 -11.03 6.91
C ALA A 112 21.20 -12.18 6.39
N THR A 113 20.21 -11.88 5.55
CA THR A 113 19.29 -12.88 4.99
C THR A 113 19.68 -13.33 3.58
N GLY A 114 20.60 -12.60 2.94
CA GLY A 114 21.04 -12.88 1.57
C GLY A 114 20.12 -12.31 0.50
N THR A 115 19.02 -11.65 0.87
CA THR A 115 18.11 -10.99 -0.08
C THR A 115 18.65 -9.63 -0.52
N PRO A 116 18.27 -9.12 -1.71
CA PRO A 116 18.75 -7.83 -2.19
C PRO A 116 18.19 -6.65 -1.39
N GLU A 117 17.05 -6.82 -0.71
CA GLU A 117 16.42 -5.78 0.10
C GLU A 117 17.02 -5.68 1.52
N CYS A 118 17.68 -6.74 2.00
CA CYS A 118 18.33 -6.72 3.31
C CYS A 118 19.55 -5.80 3.31
N LEU A 119 19.57 -4.76 4.15
CA LEU A 119 20.67 -3.76 4.18
C LEU A 119 22.03 -4.39 4.49
N LYS A 120 22.05 -5.45 5.30
CA LYS A 120 23.27 -6.21 5.64
C LYS A 120 23.77 -7.07 4.49
N SER A 121 22.90 -7.43 3.54
CA SER A 121 23.22 -8.27 2.38
C SER A 121 23.33 -7.49 1.08
N SER A 122 22.78 -6.28 1.00
CA SER A 122 22.65 -5.51 -0.25
C SER A 122 24.00 -5.24 -0.93
N ALA A 123 25.06 -5.03 -0.14
CA ALA A 123 26.42 -4.83 -0.63
C ALA A 123 27.03 -6.04 -1.38
N SER A 124 26.41 -7.22 -1.28
CA SER A 124 26.82 -8.40 -2.05
C SER A 124 26.33 -8.41 -3.50
N TYR A 125 25.41 -7.50 -3.85
CA TYR A 125 24.88 -7.35 -5.20
C TYR A 125 25.67 -6.28 -5.95
N PRO A 126 26.19 -6.57 -7.17
CA PRO A 126 26.97 -5.60 -7.92
C PRO A 126 26.10 -4.41 -8.36
N ASP A 127 26.73 -3.26 -8.63
CA ASP A 127 26.05 -2.05 -9.10
C ASP A 127 25.29 -2.23 -10.42
N THR A 128 25.65 -3.26 -11.20
CA THR A 128 25.01 -3.63 -12.47
C THR A 128 23.87 -4.64 -12.31
N TRP A 129 23.55 -5.08 -11.09
CA TRP A 129 22.45 -6.02 -10.86
C TRP A 129 21.10 -5.32 -11.02
N ASN A 130 20.24 -5.87 -11.87
CA ASN A 130 18.89 -5.38 -12.12
C ASN A 130 17.88 -6.54 -12.13
N GLY A 131 18.13 -7.59 -11.36
CA GLY A 131 17.31 -8.80 -11.36
C GLY A 131 17.98 -10.01 -12.02
N PRO A 132 17.23 -11.11 -12.23
CA PRO A 132 15.81 -11.26 -11.90
C PRO A 132 15.55 -11.22 -10.39
N TYR A 133 14.34 -10.84 -9.98
CA TYR A 133 13.94 -10.83 -8.57
C TYR A 133 12.42 -10.98 -8.41
N MET A 134 11.96 -11.93 -7.61
CA MET A 134 10.53 -12.15 -7.30
C MET A 134 9.64 -12.24 -8.56
N GLY A 135 10.14 -12.88 -9.61
CA GLY A 135 9.44 -13.06 -10.89
C GLY A 135 9.55 -11.90 -11.87
N PHE A 136 10.15 -10.77 -11.48
CA PHE A 136 10.46 -9.67 -12.39
C PHE A 136 11.81 -9.90 -13.10
N ASP A 137 11.83 -9.65 -14.40
CA ASP A 137 13.04 -9.75 -15.24
C ASP A 137 13.98 -8.56 -15.01
N HIS A 138 13.41 -7.37 -14.80
CA HIS A 138 14.13 -6.13 -14.48
C HIS A 138 13.63 -5.51 -13.17
N VAL A 139 14.54 -5.10 -12.28
CA VAL A 139 14.18 -4.38 -11.06
C VAL A 139 15.11 -3.22 -10.79
N GLU A 140 14.54 -2.11 -10.32
CA GLU A 140 15.26 -0.99 -9.72
C GLU A 140 14.66 -0.67 -8.35
N LEU A 141 15.38 -1.11 -7.31
CA LEU A 141 14.86 -1.17 -5.95
C LEU A 141 15.20 0.08 -5.14
N MET A 142 14.27 0.39 -4.25
CA MET A 142 14.42 1.36 -3.17
C MET A 142 14.20 0.63 -1.84
N LEU A 143 15.21 0.65 -0.97
CA LEU A 143 15.15 -0.08 0.30
C LEU A 143 14.65 0.85 1.38
N VAL A 144 15.31 2.00 1.53
CA VAL A 144 14.99 2.98 2.55
C VAL A 144 14.43 4.23 1.88
N GLY A 145 13.15 4.12 1.49
CA GLY A 145 12.40 5.20 0.84
C GLY A 145 11.64 6.11 1.80
N HIS A 146 11.21 5.61 2.96
CA HIS A 146 10.44 6.36 3.95
C HIS A 146 11.41 7.07 4.89
N ASN A 147 11.88 8.28 4.57
CA ASN A 147 13.15 8.74 5.15
C ASN A 147 13.12 9.24 6.62
N TRP A 148 12.24 8.64 7.44
CA TRP A 148 12.51 8.50 8.88
C TRP A 148 13.89 7.85 9.12
N PHE A 149 14.20 6.81 8.35
CA PHE A 149 15.55 6.24 8.24
C PHE A 149 16.22 6.81 6.99
N LEU A 150 17.47 7.27 7.10
CA LEU A 150 18.15 7.87 5.94
C LEU A 150 18.56 6.78 4.93
N PRO A 151 18.61 7.10 3.63
CA PRO A 151 19.18 6.23 2.61
C PRO A 151 20.57 5.71 2.99
N GLU A 152 20.85 4.42 2.74
CA GLU A 152 22.15 3.82 3.03
C GLU A 152 23.26 4.38 2.14
N LYS A 153 24.49 4.45 2.69
CA LYS A 153 25.66 4.84 1.91
C LYS A 153 26.20 3.64 1.13
N PRO A 154 26.59 3.80 -0.15
CA PRO A 154 27.31 2.75 -0.88
C PRO A 154 28.54 2.24 -0.09
N PRO A 155 28.81 0.92 -0.10
CA PRO A 155 28.22 -0.10 -0.97
C PRO A 155 26.88 -0.67 -0.48
N HIS A 156 26.32 -0.19 0.64
CA HIS A 156 24.99 -0.59 1.11
C HIS A 156 23.88 0.16 0.37
N GLY A 157 22.64 -0.36 0.44
CA GLY A 157 21.52 0.09 -0.40
C GLY A 157 21.44 -0.64 -1.75
N GLN A 158 20.48 -0.23 -2.59
CA GLN A 158 20.36 -0.65 -3.99
C GLN A 158 20.26 0.59 -4.91
N HIS A 159 19.43 0.55 -5.95
CA HIS A 159 19.41 1.51 -7.05
C HIS A 159 19.13 2.94 -6.59
N TYR A 160 18.13 3.14 -5.73
CA TYR A 160 17.80 4.47 -5.22
C TYR A 160 18.93 5.04 -4.38
N GLU A 161 19.43 4.29 -3.41
CA GLU A 161 20.49 4.74 -2.49
C GLU A 161 21.78 5.06 -3.27
N ARG A 162 22.15 4.22 -4.24
CA ARG A 162 23.30 4.47 -5.13
C ARG A 162 23.13 5.77 -5.92
N TRP A 163 21.97 5.97 -6.54
CA TRP A 163 21.65 7.22 -7.25
C TRP A 163 21.71 8.44 -6.32
N PHE A 164 21.15 8.31 -5.12
CA PHE A 164 21.07 9.40 -4.14
C PHE A 164 22.47 9.90 -3.75
N TYR A 165 23.46 9.01 -3.67
CA TYR A 165 24.85 9.34 -3.35
C TYR A 165 25.78 9.53 -4.56
N ALA A 166 25.34 9.22 -5.79
CA ALA A 166 26.19 9.13 -6.97
C ALA A 166 26.95 10.42 -7.33
N ASP A 167 26.38 11.59 -7.03
CA ASP A 167 26.98 12.91 -7.30
C ASP A 167 27.88 13.42 -6.16
N GLY A 168 28.09 12.60 -5.12
CA GLY A 168 28.86 12.98 -3.93
C GLY A 168 28.14 13.91 -2.96
N LYS A 169 26.84 14.18 -3.17
CA LYS A 169 26.04 15.12 -2.34
C LYS A 169 25.07 14.46 -1.38
N GLY A 170 25.07 13.14 -1.23
CA GLY A 170 24.05 12.46 -0.40
C GLY A 170 23.98 12.93 1.07
N ASP A 171 25.11 13.36 1.67
CA ASP A 171 25.08 13.94 3.02
C ASP A 171 24.39 15.33 3.07
N GLU A 172 24.56 16.14 2.03
CA GLU A 172 23.83 17.40 1.86
C GLU A 172 22.33 17.13 1.68
N LYS A 173 21.98 16.16 0.83
CA LYS A 173 20.59 15.74 0.61
C LYS A 173 19.93 15.27 1.90
N ASN A 174 20.62 14.46 2.71
CA ASN A 174 20.11 14.02 4.01
C ASN A 174 19.88 15.17 5.00
N ALA A 175 20.78 16.16 5.01
CA ALA A 175 20.61 17.34 5.87
C ALA A 175 19.39 18.16 5.44
N LEU A 176 19.25 18.44 4.14
CA LEU A 176 18.11 19.16 3.57
C LEU A 176 16.79 18.42 3.80
N TYR A 177 16.80 17.10 3.70
CA TYR A 177 15.61 16.30 3.92
C TYR A 177 15.05 16.45 5.34
N ARG A 178 15.91 16.51 6.35
CA ARG A 178 15.52 16.66 7.77
C ARG A 178 15.26 18.09 8.20
N GLU A 179 15.61 19.07 7.36
CA GLU A 179 15.44 20.47 7.69
C GLU A 179 13.99 20.90 7.44
N ASN A 180 13.30 21.35 8.49
CA ASN A 180 11.93 21.83 8.38
C ASN A 180 11.88 23.26 7.84
N ALA A 181 11.19 23.47 6.71
CA ALA A 181 11.01 24.78 6.08
C ALA A 181 9.91 25.65 6.74
N GLY A 182 9.28 25.20 7.82
CA GLY A 182 8.30 25.99 8.55
C GLY A 182 7.94 25.42 9.92
N ASP A 183 6.92 26.00 10.54
CA ASP A 183 6.36 25.53 11.79
C ASP A 183 5.18 24.59 11.50
N THR A 184 5.32 23.32 11.89
CA THR A 184 4.29 22.28 11.78
C THR A 184 3.59 22.01 13.11
N LYS A 185 3.62 22.97 14.04
CA LYS A 185 2.83 22.96 15.29
C LYS A 185 3.15 21.78 16.22
N GLY A 186 4.35 21.21 16.07
CA GLY A 186 4.77 20.01 16.77
C GLY A 186 3.96 18.76 16.40
N ALA A 187 3.32 18.76 15.24
CA ALA A 187 2.59 17.60 14.74
C ALA A 187 3.51 16.39 14.58
N ALA A 188 2.99 15.22 14.93
CA ALA A 188 3.77 13.99 14.94
C ALA A 188 4.36 13.67 13.56
N GLN A 189 5.67 13.42 13.51
CA GLN A 189 6.40 13.00 12.30
C GLN A 189 6.15 13.88 11.07
N THR A 190 5.97 15.20 11.27
CA THR A 190 5.56 16.12 10.19
C THR A 190 6.53 17.30 10.08
N TRP A 191 7.03 17.55 8.87
CA TRP A 191 7.85 18.73 8.56
C TRP A 191 7.77 19.07 7.08
N HIS A 192 8.05 20.31 6.70
CA HIS A 192 8.15 20.66 5.28
C HIS A 192 9.59 20.43 4.82
N SER A 193 9.85 19.34 4.10
CA SER A 193 11.22 18.98 3.69
C SER A 193 11.82 20.04 2.75
N LYS A 194 13.09 20.40 2.99
CA LYS A 194 13.85 21.27 2.08
C LYS A 194 14.56 20.50 0.97
N LEU A 195 14.40 19.18 0.89
CA LEU A 195 14.99 18.39 -0.19
C LEU A 195 14.39 18.85 -1.54
N PRO A 196 15.21 19.29 -2.51
CA PRO A 196 14.72 19.60 -3.84
C PRO A 196 13.97 18.43 -4.47
N VAL A 197 12.83 18.71 -5.12
CA VAL A 197 11.97 17.69 -5.75
C VAL A 197 12.73 16.78 -6.73
N ALA A 198 13.74 17.30 -7.43
CA ALA A 198 14.59 16.53 -8.34
C ALA A 198 15.44 15.44 -7.64
N TRP A 199 15.61 15.52 -6.32
CA TRP A 199 16.31 14.54 -5.50
C TRP A 199 15.38 13.65 -4.68
N HIS A 200 14.06 13.82 -4.84
CA HIS A 200 13.05 13.09 -4.06
C HIS A 200 12.85 11.66 -4.56
N ASN A 201 12.56 10.74 -3.63
CA ASN A 201 12.31 9.32 -3.91
C ASN A 201 11.19 9.09 -4.95
N SER A 202 10.07 9.82 -4.86
CA SER A 202 8.93 9.72 -5.75
C SER A 202 9.26 10.22 -7.15
N THR A 203 10.04 11.30 -7.26
CA THR A 203 10.55 11.76 -8.55
C THR A 203 11.48 10.73 -9.18
N TRP A 204 12.38 10.14 -8.37
CA TRP A 204 13.29 9.10 -8.84
C TRP A 204 12.54 7.87 -9.38
N THR A 205 11.53 7.37 -8.66
CA THR A 205 10.72 6.23 -9.10
C THR A 205 10.09 6.46 -10.48
N ALA A 206 9.54 7.66 -10.70
CA ALA A 206 8.99 8.03 -12.00
C ALA A 206 10.08 8.21 -13.08
N ASP A 207 11.21 8.82 -12.73
CA ASP A 207 12.33 8.99 -13.67
C ASP A 207 12.85 7.67 -14.20
N ARG A 208 13.00 6.65 -13.33
CA ARG A 208 13.47 5.31 -13.74
C ARG A 208 12.44 4.58 -14.59
N THR A 209 11.16 4.69 -14.22
CA THR A 209 10.07 4.15 -15.04
C THR A 209 10.06 4.77 -16.44
N ILE A 210 10.13 6.10 -16.54
CA ILE A 210 10.09 6.84 -17.82
C ILE A 210 11.30 6.49 -18.68
N ASP A 211 12.49 6.41 -18.07
CA ASP A 211 13.72 6.04 -18.75
C ASP A 211 13.62 4.63 -19.33
N TRP A 212 13.14 3.65 -18.55
CA TRP A 212 12.94 2.29 -19.02
C TRP A 212 11.92 2.20 -20.16
N LEU A 213 10.77 2.89 -20.05
CA LEU A 213 9.74 2.94 -21.09
C LEU A 213 10.25 3.51 -22.43
N LYS A 214 11.20 4.44 -22.38
CA LYS A 214 11.75 5.14 -23.56
C LYS A 214 12.97 4.44 -24.14
N ASN A 215 13.84 3.89 -23.30
CA ASN A 215 15.20 3.55 -23.69
C ASN A 215 15.56 2.07 -23.50
N SER A 216 14.81 1.30 -22.71
CA SER A 216 15.25 -0.04 -22.29
C SER A 216 14.27 -1.17 -22.58
N ARG A 217 12.96 -0.90 -22.66
CA ARG A 217 11.98 -1.94 -22.99
C ARG A 217 12.16 -2.48 -24.42
N GLY A 218 11.77 -3.74 -24.64
CA GLY A 218 11.62 -4.31 -25.98
C GLY A 218 10.35 -3.86 -26.69
N ASP A 219 10.10 -4.44 -27.87
CA ASP A 219 8.85 -4.27 -28.63
C ASP A 219 7.76 -5.26 -28.20
N THR A 220 8.07 -6.17 -27.29
CA THR A 220 7.14 -7.11 -26.65
C THR A 220 6.22 -6.40 -25.66
N PRO A 221 5.01 -6.94 -25.40
CA PRO A 221 4.15 -6.37 -24.38
C PRO A 221 4.81 -6.48 -23.01
N PHE A 222 4.56 -5.51 -22.13
CA PHE A 222 5.17 -5.50 -20.80
C PHE A 222 4.17 -5.54 -19.65
N CYS A 223 4.62 -6.02 -18.49
CA CYS A 223 3.91 -5.96 -17.22
C CYS A 223 4.84 -5.35 -16.15
N ALA A 224 4.63 -4.08 -15.83
CA ALA A 224 5.51 -3.33 -14.94
C ALA A 224 4.79 -2.87 -13.67
N TRP A 225 5.49 -2.89 -12.54
CA TRP A 225 5.01 -2.35 -11.25
C TRP A 225 5.88 -1.15 -10.81
N VAL A 226 5.26 0.03 -10.81
CA VAL A 226 5.81 1.29 -10.31
C VAL A 226 5.28 1.53 -8.90
N SER A 227 6.17 1.57 -7.91
CA SER A 227 5.81 1.57 -6.49
C SER A 227 6.41 2.76 -5.76
N PHE A 228 5.60 3.78 -5.55
CA PHE A 228 5.96 4.96 -4.77
C PHE A 228 5.95 4.64 -3.27
N PRO A 229 6.95 5.12 -2.50
CA PRO A 229 6.94 5.02 -1.04
C PRO A 229 5.99 6.05 -0.39
N ASP A 230 5.73 7.19 -1.01
CA ASP A 230 4.78 8.16 -0.48
C ASP A 230 3.32 7.66 -0.67
N PRO A 231 2.32 8.19 0.08
CA PRO A 231 2.42 9.17 1.17
C PRO A 231 2.62 8.55 2.56
N HIS A 232 3.29 7.39 2.65
CA HIS A 232 3.66 6.83 3.94
C HIS A 232 4.48 7.81 4.77
N HIS A 233 4.29 7.75 6.09
CA HIS A 233 5.04 8.57 7.02
C HIS A 233 6.57 8.43 6.88
N PRO A 234 7.35 9.47 7.19
CA PRO A 234 6.95 10.74 7.79
C PRO A 234 6.11 11.61 6.84
N PHE A 235 5.31 12.53 7.38
CA PHE A 235 4.44 13.42 6.61
C PHE A 235 5.24 14.65 6.19
N ASP A 236 6.02 14.51 5.12
CA ASP A 236 7.19 15.37 4.91
C ASP A 236 7.38 15.94 3.50
N ALA A 237 6.29 16.23 2.80
CA ALA A 237 6.34 16.68 1.41
C ALA A 237 7.39 17.81 1.19
N PRO A 238 8.20 17.74 0.11
CA PRO A 238 9.14 18.78 -0.21
C PRO A 238 8.41 20.04 -0.71
N GLU A 239 8.99 21.23 -0.50
CA GLU A 239 8.48 22.44 -1.15
C GLU A 239 8.60 22.32 -2.70
N PRO A 240 7.63 22.83 -3.47
CA PRO A 240 6.45 23.61 -3.04
C PRO A 240 5.24 22.75 -2.63
N TRP A 241 5.32 21.42 -2.68
CA TRP A 241 4.18 20.51 -2.49
C TRP A 241 3.62 20.55 -1.07
N SER A 242 4.45 20.65 -0.05
CA SER A 242 4.02 20.85 1.35
C SER A 242 3.28 22.16 1.60
N ARG A 243 3.33 23.12 0.67
CA ARG A 243 2.64 24.42 0.74
C ARG A 243 1.44 24.50 -0.20
N LEU A 244 1.15 23.43 -0.94
CA LEU A 244 0.12 23.43 -1.97
C LEU A 244 -1.30 23.48 -1.38
N HIS A 245 -1.45 22.97 -0.16
CA HIS A 245 -2.70 22.90 0.60
C HIS A 245 -2.53 23.70 1.89
N ASP A 246 -3.43 24.65 2.14
CA ASP A 246 -3.44 25.39 3.39
C ASP A 246 -4.00 24.48 4.51
N PRO A 247 -3.26 24.24 5.61
CA PRO A 247 -3.77 23.48 6.76
C PRO A 247 -5.13 23.99 7.28
N ALA A 248 -5.44 25.28 7.15
CA ALA A 248 -6.72 25.84 7.56
C ALA A 248 -7.90 25.37 6.69
N GLU A 249 -7.63 24.92 5.46
CA GLU A 249 -8.65 24.55 4.45
C GLU A 249 -8.85 23.03 4.33
N VAL A 250 -7.98 22.20 4.92
CA VAL A 250 -8.14 20.73 4.82
C VAL A 250 -9.32 20.22 5.66
N ASP A 251 -9.96 19.16 5.16
CA ASP A 251 -11.05 18.49 5.86
C ASP A 251 -10.52 17.66 7.05
N LEU A 252 -11.11 17.83 8.24
CA LEU A 252 -10.82 17.00 9.41
C LEU A 252 -11.81 15.84 9.50
N PRO A 253 -11.38 14.63 9.91
CA PRO A 253 -12.31 13.53 10.18
C PRO A 253 -13.34 13.89 11.26
N LYS A 254 -14.59 13.47 11.05
CA LYS A 254 -15.69 13.74 12.01
C LYS A 254 -15.48 12.97 13.31
N ASN A 255 -15.01 11.74 13.20
CA ASN A 255 -14.76 10.77 14.26
C ASN A 255 -13.34 10.88 14.84
N ARG A 256 -12.68 12.05 14.80
CA ARG A 256 -11.26 12.21 15.17
C ARG A 256 -10.91 12.16 16.66
N VAL A 257 -11.89 11.99 17.54
CA VAL A 257 -11.67 11.89 18.99
C VAL A 257 -11.55 10.42 19.36
N ARG A 258 -10.47 10.04 20.05
CA ARG A 258 -10.25 8.66 20.44
C ARG A 258 -11.25 8.25 21.52
N SER A 259 -11.89 7.11 21.34
CA SER A 259 -12.72 6.44 22.35
C SER A 259 -12.58 4.94 22.23
N PHE A 260 -12.53 4.27 23.38
CA PHE A 260 -12.56 2.81 23.49
C PHE A 260 -13.95 2.28 23.90
N GLU A 261 -14.92 3.18 24.14
CA GLU A 261 -16.27 2.78 24.48
C GLU A 261 -16.92 2.02 23.32
N GLY A 262 -17.50 0.85 23.61
CA GLY A 262 -18.11 -0.03 22.61
C GLY A 262 -17.10 -0.69 21.65
N ARG A 263 -15.79 -0.55 21.90
CA ARG A 263 -14.75 -1.13 21.05
C ARG A 263 -14.26 -2.47 21.60
N PRO A 264 -13.79 -3.38 20.73
CA PRO A 264 -13.13 -4.58 21.19
C PRO A 264 -11.90 -4.28 22.05
N TRP A 265 -11.59 -5.20 22.99
CA TRP A 265 -10.54 -5.04 23.99
C TRP A 265 -9.18 -4.63 23.40
N TRP A 266 -8.84 -5.11 22.20
CA TRP A 266 -7.53 -4.87 21.60
C TRP A 266 -7.31 -3.42 21.17
N HIS A 267 -8.36 -2.61 21.00
CA HIS A 267 -8.23 -1.21 20.58
C HIS A 267 -7.42 -0.39 21.60
N GLU A 268 -7.66 -0.63 22.89
CA GLU A 268 -6.90 0.00 23.98
C GLU A 268 -5.58 -0.74 24.24
N GLU A 269 -5.60 -2.08 24.23
CA GLU A 269 -4.45 -2.87 24.64
C GLU A 269 -3.26 -2.71 23.68
N VAL A 270 -3.48 -2.59 22.37
CA VAL A 270 -2.39 -2.41 21.39
C VAL A 270 -1.62 -1.10 21.56
N LEU A 271 -2.26 -0.09 22.17
CA LEU A 271 -1.68 1.22 22.44
C LEU A 271 -0.95 1.28 23.78
N THR A 272 -1.29 0.38 24.71
CA THR A 272 -0.84 0.46 26.11
C THR A 272 0.06 -0.70 26.52
N ALA A 273 -0.08 -1.89 25.93
CA ALA A 273 0.71 -3.08 26.25
C ALA A 273 2.20 -2.91 25.92
N GLU A 274 3.06 -3.71 26.52
CA GLU A 274 4.50 -3.65 26.25
C GLU A 274 4.87 -4.65 25.13
N PRO A 275 5.44 -4.20 23.99
CA PRO A 275 5.90 -5.11 22.95
C PRO A 275 6.94 -6.12 23.48
N THR A 276 6.77 -7.37 23.12
CA THR A 276 7.74 -8.43 23.48
C THR A 276 9.01 -8.34 22.63
N GLY A 277 10.08 -9.02 23.03
CA GLY A 277 11.34 -9.09 22.28
C GLY A 277 12.46 -8.26 22.91
N ALA A 278 13.45 -7.88 22.10
CA ALA A 278 14.58 -7.11 22.59
C ALA A 278 14.14 -5.70 23.01
N LYS A 279 14.63 -5.22 24.16
CA LYS A 279 14.22 -3.92 24.73
C LYS A 279 14.34 -2.77 23.73
N LYS A 280 15.44 -2.72 22.96
CA LYS A 280 15.67 -1.67 21.95
C LYS A 280 14.55 -1.64 20.90
N ASP A 281 14.13 -2.82 20.44
CA ASP A 281 13.13 -2.97 19.39
C ASP A 281 11.73 -2.60 19.90
N ALA A 282 11.41 -2.96 21.14
CA ALA A 282 10.20 -2.53 21.82
C ALA A 282 10.13 -1.00 21.99
N GLU A 283 11.23 -0.35 22.39
CA GLU A 283 11.29 1.12 22.49
C GLU A 283 11.12 1.81 21.12
N VAL A 284 11.68 1.24 20.05
CA VAL A 284 11.45 1.76 18.68
C VAL A 284 9.97 1.64 18.31
N ARG A 285 9.32 0.49 18.53
CA ARG A 285 7.88 0.32 18.23
C ARG A 285 7.01 1.34 18.98
N LYS A 286 7.29 1.56 20.26
CA LYS A 286 6.53 2.51 21.08
C LYS A 286 6.71 3.95 20.60
N SER A 287 7.95 4.38 20.34
CA SER A 287 8.24 5.76 19.92
C SER A 287 7.82 6.06 18.48
N TYR A 288 7.89 5.07 17.59
CA TYR A 288 7.65 5.24 16.16
C TYR A 288 6.21 4.98 15.75
N SER A 289 5.54 3.97 16.31
CA SER A 289 4.24 3.51 15.83
C SER A 289 3.07 3.91 16.72
N ARG A 290 3.30 4.37 17.95
CA ARG A 290 2.22 4.81 18.87
C ARG A 290 2.13 6.33 18.93
N ILE A 291 1.36 6.88 18.00
CA ILE A 291 1.16 8.33 17.93
C ILE A 291 0.16 8.76 19.01
N ALA A 292 0.58 9.71 19.84
CA ALA A 292 -0.30 10.37 20.80
C ALA A 292 -1.43 11.11 20.08
N GLU A 293 -2.55 11.35 20.76
CA GLU A 293 -3.63 12.17 20.19
C GLU A 293 -3.10 13.53 19.74
N GLN A 294 -3.48 13.94 18.54
CA GLN A 294 -3.09 15.21 17.94
C GLN A 294 -4.21 16.23 18.12
N SER A 295 -3.87 17.48 18.36
CA SER A 295 -4.87 18.56 18.31
C SER A 295 -5.39 18.77 16.88
N ASP A 296 -6.53 19.44 16.72
CA ASP A 296 -7.06 19.80 15.39
C ASP A 296 -6.03 20.60 14.56
N GLU A 297 -5.21 21.44 15.20
CA GLU A 297 -4.15 22.20 14.52
C GLU A 297 -3.02 21.29 14.02
N GLN A 298 -2.58 20.34 14.85
CA GLN A 298 -1.55 19.36 14.48
C GLN A 298 -2.03 18.40 13.40
N LEU A 299 -3.28 17.94 13.49
CA LEU A 299 -3.86 17.02 12.52
C LEU A 299 -4.02 17.69 11.15
N ARG A 300 -4.32 18.99 11.11
CA ARG A 300 -4.33 19.78 9.86
C ARG A 300 -2.97 19.82 9.17
N GLU A 301 -1.88 19.98 9.93
CA GLU A 301 -0.52 19.95 9.39
C GLU A 301 -0.16 18.57 8.81
N ILE A 302 -0.55 17.49 9.49
CA ILE A 302 -0.36 16.10 9.02
C ILE A 302 -1.10 15.89 7.70
N ILE A 303 -2.39 16.25 7.65
CA ILE A 303 -3.24 16.07 6.48
C ILE A 303 -2.72 16.92 5.30
N ALA A 304 -2.34 18.18 5.53
CA ALA A 304 -1.82 19.04 4.48
C ALA A 304 -0.49 18.53 3.89
N ASN A 305 0.44 18.03 4.70
CA ASN A 305 1.67 17.42 4.18
C ASN A 305 1.40 16.09 3.47
N THR A 306 0.48 15.27 3.97
CA THR A 306 0.03 14.05 3.29
C THR A 306 -0.54 14.39 1.91
N TYR A 307 -1.36 15.43 1.81
CA TYR A 307 -1.89 15.93 0.53
C TYR A 307 -0.80 16.45 -0.40
N GLY A 308 0.25 17.09 0.15
CA GLY A 308 1.44 17.48 -0.61
C GLY A 308 2.18 16.27 -1.20
N GLN A 309 2.38 15.21 -0.41
CA GLN A 309 3.00 13.95 -0.88
C GLN A 309 2.16 13.33 -2.00
N ILE A 310 0.84 13.21 -1.80
CA ILE A 310 -0.08 12.68 -2.82
C ILE A 310 -0.06 13.54 -4.10
N ALA A 311 -0.03 14.86 -3.99
CA ALA A 311 0.05 15.74 -5.15
C ALA A 311 1.38 15.59 -5.93
N LEU A 312 2.49 15.31 -5.23
CA LEU A 312 3.76 14.97 -5.89
C LEU A 312 3.69 13.60 -6.59
N ILE A 313 2.99 12.62 -6.02
CA ILE A 313 2.71 11.33 -6.69
C ILE A 313 1.86 11.59 -7.93
N ASP A 314 0.76 12.34 -7.81
CA ASP A 314 -0.13 12.71 -8.91
C ASP A 314 0.63 13.35 -10.08
N HIS A 315 1.52 14.29 -9.78
CA HIS A 315 2.40 14.91 -10.76
C HIS A 315 3.28 13.88 -11.48
N ASN A 316 3.90 12.97 -10.73
CA ASN A 316 4.75 11.92 -11.27
C ASN A 316 3.98 10.88 -12.08
N VAL A 317 2.74 10.55 -11.68
CA VAL A 317 1.82 9.74 -12.49
C VAL A 317 1.53 10.45 -13.81
N GLY A 318 1.23 11.74 -13.79
CA GLY A 318 1.07 12.55 -15.01
C GLY A 318 2.28 12.46 -15.95
N ARG A 319 3.50 12.53 -15.41
CA ARG A 319 4.74 12.38 -16.20
C ARG A 319 4.87 11.01 -16.85
N ILE A 320 4.51 9.94 -16.13
CA ILE A 320 4.54 8.56 -16.66
C ILE A 320 3.49 8.38 -17.76
N LEU A 321 2.28 8.90 -17.57
CA LEU A 321 1.22 8.85 -18.58
C LEU A 321 1.63 9.57 -19.87
N ILE A 322 2.23 10.76 -19.76
CA ILE A 322 2.79 11.49 -20.91
C ILE A 322 3.88 10.67 -21.60
N ALA A 323 4.73 9.96 -20.85
CA ALA A 323 5.76 9.12 -21.46
C ALA A 323 5.16 7.95 -22.26
N LEU A 324 4.03 7.37 -21.84
CA LEU A 324 3.30 6.37 -22.64
C LEU A 324 2.74 6.97 -23.94
N GLU A 325 2.22 8.20 -23.88
CA GLU A 325 1.71 8.92 -25.06
C GLU A 325 2.84 9.24 -26.04
N GLU A 326 3.95 9.79 -25.55
CA GLU A 326 5.13 10.10 -26.36
C GLU A 326 5.77 8.85 -26.99
N ALA A 327 5.70 7.71 -26.30
CA ALA A 327 6.15 6.42 -26.81
C ALA A 327 5.15 5.76 -27.77
N GLY A 328 3.96 6.35 -27.98
CA GLY A 328 2.94 5.84 -28.90
C GLY A 328 2.27 4.54 -28.46
N ILE A 329 2.33 4.21 -27.18
CA ILE A 329 1.81 2.94 -26.61
C ILE A 329 0.65 3.14 -25.64
N ALA A 330 0.25 4.39 -25.37
CA ALA A 330 -0.81 4.70 -24.40
C ALA A 330 -2.16 4.03 -24.69
N ASP A 331 -2.52 3.82 -25.95
CA ASP A 331 -3.80 3.19 -26.33
C ASP A 331 -3.76 1.65 -26.20
N ASP A 332 -2.57 1.06 -26.15
CA ASP A 332 -2.33 -0.37 -25.96
C ASP A 332 -1.96 -0.74 -24.51
N THR A 333 -1.99 0.23 -23.58
CA THR A 333 -1.60 0.03 -22.18
C THR A 333 -2.80 0.15 -21.25
N ILE A 334 -3.03 -0.90 -20.44
CA ILE A 334 -3.87 -0.83 -19.25
C ILE A 334 -3.03 -0.25 -18.11
N VAL A 335 -3.42 0.91 -17.61
CA VAL A 335 -2.84 1.57 -16.44
C VAL A 335 -3.76 1.34 -15.25
N ILE A 336 -3.19 0.89 -14.15
CA ILE A 336 -3.89 0.65 -12.88
C ILE A 336 -3.22 1.49 -11.80
N TYR A 337 -4.00 2.23 -11.01
CA TYR A 337 -3.52 2.92 -9.82
C TYR A 337 -4.15 2.31 -8.56
N ILE A 338 -3.33 1.95 -7.57
CA ILE A 338 -3.76 1.39 -6.28
C ILE A 338 -3.00 1.96 -5.08
N SER A 339 -3.38 1.50 -3.88
CA SER A 339 -2.51 1.51 -2.70
C SER A 339 -2.41 0.13 -2.06
N ASP A 340 -1.33 -0.13 -1.31
CA ASP A 340 -1.15 -1.38 -0.55
C ASP A 340 -2.02 -1.42 0.71
N HIS A 341 -2.22 -0.29 1.39
CA HIS A 341 -3.20 -0.06 2.46
C HIS A 341 -3.43 1.45 2.61
N GLY A 342 -4.41 1.88 3.42
CA GLY A 342 -4.63 3.29 3.72
C GLY A 342 -3.88 3.80 4.96
N ASP A 343 -4.39 4.86 5.58
CA ASP A 343 -3.94 5.43 6.85
C ASP A 343 -5.18 5.84 7.66
N TRP A 344 -5.16 5.70 8.98
CA TRP A 344 -6.24 6.25 9.78
C TRP A 344 -6.34 7.78 9.64
N LEU A 345 -5.23 8.49 9.44
CA LEU A 345 -5.12 9.93 9.15
C LEU A 345 -6.06 10.80 10.01
N GLY A 346 -6.17 10.44 11.29
CA GLY A 346 -7.01 11.10 12.28
C GLY A 346 -8.33 10.39 12.60
N ASP A 347 -8.83 9.49 11.74
CA ASP A 347 -10.05 8.72 12.00
C ASP A 347 -9.93 7.98 13.33
N HIS A 348 -10.96 8.05 14.17
CA HIS A 348 -10.98 7.49 15.53
C HIS A 348 -9.83 7.96 16.45
N GLY A 349 -9.24 9.13 16.16
CA GLY A 349 -8.09 9.67 16.91
C GLY A 349 -6.81 8.85 16.71
N LEU A 350 -6.70 8.17 15.57
CA LEU A 350 -5.59 7.29 15.21
C LEU A 350 -4.86 7.81 13.98
N ILE A 351 -3.56 7.54 13.90
CA ILE A 351 -2.69 7.92 12.78
C ILE A 351 -1.78 6.71 12.50
N LEU A 352 -1.34 6.55 11.25
CA LEU A 352 -0.60 5.39 10.76
C LEU A 352 -1.52 4.19 10.53
N LYS A 353 -1.12 3.03 11.05
CA LYS A 353 -1.76 1.73 10.81
C LYS A 353 -1.60 0.79 11.99
N GLY A 354 -2.55 -0.11 12.14
CA GLY A 354 -2.58 -1.10 13.21
C GLY A 354 -3.88 -1.91 13.16
N PRO A 355 -4.18 -2.70 14.21
CA PRO A 355 -5.15 -3.80 14.14
C PRO A 355 -6.62 -3.37 14.17
N MET A 356 -6.90 -2.08 13.94
CA MET A 356 -8.24 -1.55 13.80
C MET A 356 -8.52 -1.35 12.32
N HIS A 357 -9.26 -2.28 11.73
CA HIS A 357 -9.48 -2.39 10.27
C HIS A 357 -10.56 -1.43 9.75
N TYR A 358 -10.54 -0.18 10.23
CA TYR A 358 -11.42 0.90 9.78
C TYR A 358 -11.21 1.21 8.29
N GLU A 359 -12.23 1.74 7.60
CA GLU A 359 -12.25 1.99 6.15
C GLU A 359 -11.10 2.91 5.72
N GLY A 360 -10.69 3.87 6.55
CA GLY A 360 -9.52 4.73 6.28
C GLY A 360 -8.21 3.93 6.07
N LEU A 361 -8.09 2.76 6.69
CA LEU A 361 -6.94 1.86 6.57
C LEU A 361 -7.20 0.68 5.61
N LEU A 362 -8.40 0.13 5.63
CA LEU A 362 -8.78 -1.09 4.89
C LEU A 362 -9.12 -0.80 3.42
N ARG A 363 -9.87 0.27 3.15
CA ARG A 363 -10.32 0.63 1.81
C ARG A 363 -9.22 1.39 1.09
N VAL A 364 -8.83 0.90 -0.07
CA VAL A 364 -7.71 1.44 -0.87
C VAL A 364 -8.21 1.93 -2.24
N PRO A 365 -7.56 2.92 -2.85
CA PRO A 365 -7.90 3.31 -4.20
C PRO A 365 -7.69 2.15 -5.17
N MET A 366 -8.54 2.09 -6.19
CA MET A 366 -8.32 1.28 -7.37
C MET A 366 -8.96 1.96 -8.58
N ILE A 367 -8.13 2.42 -9.50
CA ILE A 367 -8.53 3.07 -10.75
C ILE A 367 -7.89 2.31 -11.91
N MET A 368 -8.64 2.01 -12.96
CA MET A 368 -8.14 1.36 -14.17
C MET A 368 -8.50 2.18 -15.41
N ARG A 369 -7.59 2.30 -16.36
CA ARG A 369 -7.82 2.96 -17.67
C ARG A 369 -7.03 2.23 -18.74
N GLY A 370 -7.62 2.02 -19.91
CA GLY A 370 -6.94 1.37 -21.03
C GLY A 370 -7.88 0.64 -21.97
N PRO A 371 -7.35 -0.20 -22.88
CA PRO A 371 -8.16 -0.97 -23.82
C PRO A 371 -9.14 -1.89 -23.06
N GLY A 372 -10.41 -1.87 -23.46
CA GLY A 372 -11.48 -2.64 -22.82
C GLY A 372 -12.06 -2.02 -21.53
N VAL A 373 -11.47 -0.95 -20.99
CA VAL A 373 -11.94 -0.32 -19.76
C VAL A 373 -12.88 0.85 -20.07
N PRO A 374 -14.17 0.82 -19.65
CA PRO A 374 -15.10 1.91 -19.87
C PRO A 374 -14.69 3.20 -19.16
N LYS A 375 -14.97 4.35 -19.79
CA LYS A 375 -14.73 5.67 -19.21
C LYS A 375 -15.86 6.09 -18.27
N GLY A 376 -15.52 6.73 -17.15
CA GLY A 376 -16.47 7.29 -16.20
C GLY A 376 -17.33 6.24 -15.46
N LYS A 377 -16.98 4.95 -15.53
CA LYS A 377 -17.71 3.90 -14.83
C LYS A 377 -17.25 3.83 -13.38
N LYS A 378 -18.21 3.65 -12.46
CA LYS A 378 -17.95 3.35 -11.06
C LYS A 378 -18.41 1.94 -10.76
N VAL A 379 -17.51 1.11 -10.22
CA VAL A 379 -17.83 -0.21 -9.68
C VAL A 379 -17.87 -0.10 -8.17
N ASP A 380 -18.98 -0.51 -7.56
CA ASP A 380 -19.21 -0.48 -6.11
C ASP A 380 -19.36 -1.89 -5.52
N GLU A 381 -19.04 -2.91 -6.30
CA GLU A 381 -18.89 -4.28 -5.81
C GLU A 381 -17.65 -4.41 -4.91
N PRO A 382 -17.71 -5.25 -3.85
CA PRO A 382 -16.57 -5.47 -2.96
C PRO A 382 -15.47 -6.25 -3.67
N VAL A 383 -14.34 -5.58 -3.93
CA VAL A 383 -13.18 -6.16 -4.63
C VAL A 383 -11.92 -6.03 -3.76
N SER A 384 -10.84 -6.69 -4.16
CA SER A 384 -9.56 -6.64 -3.45
C SER A 384 -8.39 -6.44 -4.40
N THR A 385 -7.28 -5.92 -3.90
CA THR A 385 -6.02 -5.93 -4.66
C THR A 385 -5.50 -7.34 -4.94
N LEU A 386 -6.05 -8.39 -4.31
CA LEU A 386 -5.87 -9.80 -4.72
C LEU A 386 -6.38 -10.11 -6.14
N ASP A 387 -7.36 -9.35 -6.62
CA ASP A 387 -7.97 -9.54 -7.94
C ASP A 387 -7.04 -9.12 -9.08
N LEU A 388 -5.94 -8.41 -8.80
CA LEU A 388 -5.02 -7.88 -9.81
C LEU A 388 -4.31 -8.97 -10.60
N GLY A 389 -3.69 -9.95 -9.94
CA GLY A 389 -3.02 -11.07 -10.61
C GLY A 389 -3.95 -11.80 -11.60
N PRO A 390 -5.12 -12.31 -11.16
CA PRO A 390 -6.13 -12.91 -12.04
C PRO A 390 -6.55 -11.99 -13.20
N THR A 391 -6.69 -10.69 -12.94
CA THR A 391 -7.04 -9.71 -13.98
C THR A 391 -5.93 -9.57 -15.03
N PHE A 392 -4.67 -9.55 -14.61
CA PHE A 392 -3.53 -9.49 -15.52
C PHE A 392 -3.44 -10.74 -16.39
N PHE A 393 -3.71 -11.91 -15.80
CA PHE A 393 -3.71 -13.17 -16.54
C PHE A 393 -4.81 -13.24 -17.60
N ASP A 394 -6.00 -12.74 -17.27
CA ASP A 394 -7.13 -12.67 -18.20
C ASP A 394 -6.85 -11.74 -19.39
N TYR A 395 -6.46 -10.48 -19.13
CA TYR A 395 -6.12 -9.55 -20.22
C TYR A 395 -4.87 -9.95 -21.00
N GLY A 396 -3.88 -10.52 -20.34
CA GLY A 396 -2.60 -10.90 -20.92
C GLY A 396 -2.52 -12.29 -21.51
N GLU A 397 -3.62 -13.05 -21.46
CA GLU A 397 -3.67 -14.46 -21.89
C GLU A 397 -2.59 -15.33 -21.23
N ALA A 398 -2.29 -15.06 -19.95
CA ALA A 398 -1.32 -15.79 -19.15
C ALA A 398 -2.00 -16.84 -18.25
N VAL A 399 -1.20 -17.77 -17.73
CA VAL A 399 -1.68 -18.82 -16.81
C VAL A 399 -1.02 -18.61 -15.45
N ALA A 400 -1.83 -18.58 -14.39
CA ALA A 400 -1.34 -18.49 -13.02
C ALA A 400 -0.38 -19.66 -12.70
N LEU A 401 0.77 -19.36 -12.09
CA LEU A 401 1.75 -20.36 -11.68
C LEU A 401 1.51 -20.90 -10.26
N GLN A 402 0.51 -20.37 -9.56
CA GLN A 402 0.09 -20.78 -8.23
C GLN A 402 -1.39 -20.43 -7.96
N PRO A 403 -2.04 -21.07 -6.97
CA PRO A 403 -3.42 -20.75 -6.60
C PRO A 403 -3.63 -19.26 -6.34
N GLN A 404 -4.76 -18.75 -6.82
CA GLN A 404 -5.19 -17.36 -6.66
C GLN A 404 -6.42 -17.30 -5.74
N HIS A 405 -6.45 -16.31 -4.85
CA HIS A 405 -7.55 -16.07 -3.90
C HIS A 405 -8.44 -14.90 -4.29
N GLY A 406 -8.02 -14.11 -5.28
CA GLY A 406 -8.88 -13.18 -6.01
C GLY A 406 -9.45 -13.79 -7.29
N GLU A 407 -10.29 -13.03 -7.97
CA GLU A 407 -10.82 -13.38 -9.29
C GLU A 407 -10.66 -12.18 -10.24
N THR A 408 -10.74 -12.42 -11.55
CA THR A 408 -10.59 -11.34 -12.53
C THR A 408 -11.64 -10.24 -12.32
N LEU A 409 -11.22 -8.97 -12.42
CA LEU A 409 -12.09 -7.80 -12.41
C LEU A 409 -12.79 -7.59 -13.75
N ARG A 410 -12.35 -8.27 -14.82
CA ARG A 410 -12.83 -8.05 -16.18
C ARG A 410 -14.37 -8.16 -16.33
N PRO A 411 -15.06 -9.13 -15.72
CA PRO A 411 -16.53 -9.16 -15.78
C PRO A 411 -17.18 -7.90 -15.18
N LEU A 412 -16.65 -7.38 -14.08
CA LEU A 412 -17.16 -6.16 -13.43
C LEU A 412 -16.89 -4.89 -14.27
N ILE A 413 -15.81 -4.91 -15.05
CA ILE A 413 -15.43 -3.82 -15.95
C ILE A 413 -16.31 -3.84 -17.20
N GLU A 414 -16.33 -4.96 -17.91
CA GLU A 414 -16.89 -5.06 -19.26
C GLU A 414 -18.39 -5.35 -19.30
N THR A 415 -19.00 -5.75 -18.16
CA THR A 415 -20.43 -6.04 -18.05
C THR A 415 -21.07 -5.27 -16.91
N ASP A 416 -22.39 -5.11 -16.94
CA ASP A 416 -23.14 -4.41 -15.90
C ASP A 416 -23.88 -5.39 -14.95
N GLU A 417 -23.89 -6.68 -15.28
CA GLU A 417 -24.58 -7.72 -14.52
C GLU A 417 -23.68 -8.49 -13.53
N ALA A 418 -22.36 -8.36 -13.65
CA ALA A 418 -21.44 -9.05 -12.76
C ALA A 418 -21.50 -8.48 -11.34
N THR A 419 -21.50 -9.37 -10.33
CA THR A 419 -21.58 -9.02 -8.90
C THR A 419 -20.49 -9.72 -8.10
N ARG A 420 -20.09 -9.15 -6.97
CA ARG A 420 -19.23 -9.79 -5.96
C ARG A 420 -19.93 -9.82 -4.61
N GLU A 421 -19.83 -10.97 -3.95
CA GLU A 421 -20.48 -11.17 -2.65
C GLU A 421 -19.70 -10.49 -1.52
N PHE A 422 -18.36 -10.62 -1.51
CA PHE A 422 -17.48 -10.04 -0.50
C PHE A 422 -16.03 -9.95 -0.98
N ALA A 423 -15.25 -9.15 -0.27
CA ALA A 423 -13.80 -9.17 -0.27
C ALA A 423 -13.29 -9.49 1.15
N MET A 424 -12.07 -10.04 1.25
CA MET A 424 -11.49 -10.51 2.51
C MET A 424 -10.14 -9.86 2.81
N ASN A 425 -9.90 -9.66 4.10
CA ASN A 425 -8.63 -9.26 4.66
C ASN A 425 -8.25 -10.19 5.82
N GLU A 426 -6.97 -10.49 6.00
CA GLU A 426 -6.47 -11.19 7.18
C GLU A 426 -5.18 -10.58 7.71
N TRP A 427 -4.98 -10.70 9.02
CA TRP A 427 -3.74 -10.31 9.66
C TRP A 427 -3.43 -11.16 10.89
N GLU A 428 -2.22 -11.72 10.93
CA GLU A 428 -1.67 -12.37 12.11
C GLU A 428 -0.61 -11.50 12.76
N LEU A 429 -1.05 -10.75 13.76
CA LEU A 429 -0.23 -9.83 14.54
C LEU A 429 0.58 -10.59 15.59
N LEU A 430 1.90 -10.38 15.57
CA LEU A 430 2.80 -10.89 16.59
C LEU A 430 2.90 -9.94 17.79
N PRO A 431 3.06 -10.47 19.03
CA PRO A 431 3.19 -9.65 20.24
C PRO A 431 4.47 -8.81 20.28
N THR A 432 5.44 -9.10 19.41
CA THR A 432 6.65 -8.29 19.20
C THR A 432 6.36 -6.92 18.59
N ARG A 433 5.22 -6.75 17.91
CA ARG A 433 4.83 -5.47 17.31
C ARG A 433 4.12 -4.55 18.29
N ALA A 434 3.12 -5.06 19.03
CA ALA A 434 2.23 -4.23 19.83
C ALA A 434 2.01 -4.72 21.27
N GLY A 435 2.67 -5.80 21.71
CA GLY A 435 2.48 -6.40 23.03
C GLY A 435 1.34 -7.42 23.10
N VAL A 436 0.51 -7.51 22.05
CA VAL A 436 -0.60 -8.45 21.93
C VAL A 436 -0.48 -9.30 20.68
N ALA A 437 -1.01 -10.52 20.74
CA ALA A 437 -1.12 -11.41 19.59
C ALA A 437 -2.59 -11.46 19.14
N LEU A 438 -2.85 -11.17 17.86
CA LEU A 438 -4.19 -11.21 17.26
C LEU A 438 -4.19 -12.05 15.99
N SER A 439 -5.27 -12.76 15.74
CA SER A 439 -5.51 -13.47 14.48
C SER A 439 -6.79 -12.92 13.87
N LEU A 440 -6.65 -11.78 13.21
CA LEU A 440 -7.77 -11.01 12.67
C LEU A 440 -8.14 -11.50 11.28
N ARG A 441 -9.44 -11.66 11.04
CA ARG A 441 -10.01 -11.76 9.71
C ARG A 441 -11.12 -10.76 9.57
N THR A 442 -11.20 -10.15 8.40
CA THR A 442 -12.24 -9.18 8.05
C THR A 442 -12.89 -9.58 6.75
N VAL A 443 -14.22 -9.48 6.70
CA VAL A 443 -14.99 -9.53 5.46
C VAL A 443 -15.69 -8.20 5.23
N ARG A 444 -15.72 -7.78 3.97
CA ARG A 444 -16.38 -6.56 3.51
C ARG A 444 -17.34 -6.94 2.40
N THR A 445 -18.64 -6.78 2.62
CA THR A 445 -19.65 -6.83 1.54
C THR A 445 -19.81 -5.45 0.95
N LYS A 446 -20.81 -5.19 0.10
CA LYS A 446 -21.11 -3.83 -0.39
C LYS A 446 -21.52 -2.85 0.72
N THR A 447 -22.23 -3.34 1.73
CA THR A 447 -22.88 -2.50 2.75
C THR A 447 -22.41 -2.77 4.18
N HIS A 448 -21.70 -3.86 4.44
CA HIS A 448 -21.33 -4.26 5.80
C HIS A 448 -19.87 -4.67 5.90
N LYS A 449 -19.33 -4.58 7.11
CA LYS A 449 -18.00 -5.09 7.46
C LYS A 449 -18.01 -5.77 8.82
N LEU A 450 -17.33 -6.92 8.91
CA LEU A 450 -17.08 -7.61 10.18
C LEU A 450 -15.60 -7.96 10.30
N THR A 451 -14.99 -7.62 11.43
CA THR A 451 -13.64 -8.03 11.83
C THR A 451 -13.72 -8.93 13.06
N TYR A 452 -13.02 -10.05 13.05
CA TYR A 452 -13.09 -11.06 14.09
C TYR A 452 -11.70 -11.57 14.47
N ASP A 453 -11.40 -11.58 15.77
CA ASP A 453 -10.20 -12.23 16.30
C ASP A 453 -10.48 -13.70 16.57
N LEU A 454 -9.86 -14.58 15.78
CA LEU A 454 -10.00 -16.02 15.89
C LEU A 454 -9.48 -16.57 17.23
N ARG A 455 -8.61 -15.83 17.93
CA ARG A 455 -8.04 -16.23 19.22
C ARG A 455 -9.02 -15.98 20.36
N SER A 456 -9.41 -14.72 20.58
CA SER A 456 -10.27 -14.32 21.70
C SER A 456 -11.76 -14.48 21.42
N LYS A 457 -12.16 -14.65 20.15
CA LYS A 457 -13.56 -14.68 19.71
C LYS A 457 -14.29 -13.34 19.84
N ALA A 458 -13.57 -12.27 20.17
CA ALA A 458 -14.10 -10.91 20.12
C ALA A 458 -14.11 -10.40 18.67
N GLY A 459 -15.02 -9.47 18.38
CA GLY A 459 -15.19 -8.93 17.04
C GLY A 459 -15.80 -7.54 17.05
N GLU A 460 -15.79 -6.93 15.87
CA GLU A 460 -16.50 -5.70 15.57
C GLU A 460 -17.26 -5.85 14.25
N PHE A 461 -18.45 -5.25 14.17
CA PHE A 461 -19.35 -5.34 13.02
C PHE A 461 -20.01 -3.97 12.79
N TYR A 462 -20.00 -3.51 11.54
CA TYR A 462 -20.52 -2.20 11.14
C TYR A 462 -21.43 -2.32 9.90
N ASP A 463 -22.59 -1.67 9.96
CA ASP A 463 -23.42 -1.36 8.78
C ASP A 463 -22.93 -0.05 8.17
N LEU A 464 -22.13 -0.16 7.12
CA LEU A 464 -21.48 0.97 6.47
C LEU A 464 -22.43 1.79 5.59
N ALA A 465 -23.64 1.29 5.32
CA ALA A 465 -24.65 2.06 4.60
C ALA A 465 -25.29 3.12 5.51
N SER A 466 -25.49 2.80 6.79
CA SER A 466 -26.06 3.72 7.78
C SER A 466 -25.02 4.39 8.68
N ASP A 467 -23.87 3.75 8.89
CA ASP A 467 -22.75 4.21 9.73
C ASP A 467 -21.41 4.15 8.95
N PRO A 468 -21.20 5.03 7.95
CA PRO A 468 -19.97 5.05 7.16
C PRO A 468 -18.72 5.48 7.95
N ASP A 469 -18.90 6.09 9.13
CA ASP A 469 -17.83 6.55 10.02
C ASP A 469 -17.50 5.52 11.12
N GLU A 470 -18.13 4.34 11.10
CA GLU A 470 -17.85 3.18 11.95
C GLU A 470 -17.92 3.50 13.45
N MET A 471 -18.95 4.23 13.85
CA MET A 471 -19.13 4.71 15.21
C MET A 471 -19.85 3.72 16.12
N GLN A 472 -20.70 2.86 15.57
CA GLN A 472 -21.49 1.90 16.32
C GLN A 472 -21.08 0.47 15.99
N ASN A 473 -20.36 -0.16 16.91
CA ASN A 473 -20.09 -1.60 16.83
C ASN A 473 -21.36 -2.40 17.18
N LEU A 474 -21.86 -3.14 16.19
CA LEU A 474 -23.09 -3.95 16.26
C LEU A 474 -22.82 -5.42 16.60
N PHE A 475 -21.56 -5.82 16.85
CA PHE A 475 -21.18 -7.23 16.96
C PHE A 475 -21.92 -8.01 18.05
N ASP A 476 -22.19 -7.38 19.19
CA ASP A 476 -22.91 -8.01 20.30
C ASP A 476 -24.41 -7.64 20.34
N ASP A 477 -24.93 -6.94 19.32
CA ASP A 477 -26.34 -6.55 19.25
C ASP A 477 -27.19 -7.73 18.75
N PRO A 478 -28.11 -8.28 19.58
CA PRO A 478 -28.97 -9.39 19.18
C PRO A 478 -29.87 -9.09 17.97
N ALA A 479 -30.16 -7.81 17.69
CA ALA A 479 -30.97 -7.42 16.56
C ALA A 479 -30.31 -7.67 15.20
N TYR A 480 -28.98 -7.81 15.18
CA TYR A 480 -28.18 -8.03 13.97
C TYR A 480 -27.55 -9.43 13.91
N LYS A 481 -28.11 -10.38 14.66
CA LYS A 481 -27.52 -11.71 14.79
C LYS A 481 -27.46 -12.47 13.45
N ASP A 482 -28.50 -12.34 12.63
CA ASP A 482 -28.60 -13.02 11.33
C ASP A 482 -27.57 -12.44 10.34
N GLU A 483 -27.39 -11.11 10.31
CA GLU A 483 -26.37 -10.44 9.51
C GLU A 483 -24.95 -10.80 9.98
N GLN A 484 -24.72 -10.84 11.29
CA GLN A 484 -23.46 -11.29 11.87
C GLN A 484 -23.16 -12.73 11.45
N ASP A 485 -24.13 -13.65 11.55
CA ASP A 485 -23.95 -15.06 11.18
C ASP A 485 -23.64 -15.21 9.70
N TYR A 486 -24.34 -14.46 8.83
CA TYR A 486 -24.04 -14.43 7.40
C TYR A 486 -22.60 -13.95 7.12
N LEU A 487 -22.16 -12.85 7.75
CA LEU A 487 -20.78 -12.37 7.57
C LEU A 487 -19.75 -13.37 8.12
N MET A 488 -20.05 -14.06 9.22
CA MET A 488 -19.21 -15.13 9.74
C MET A 488 -19.13 -16.33 8.77
N GLU A 489 -20.20 -16.67 8.05
CA GLU A 489 -20.16 -17.67 6.98
C GLU A 489 -19.21 -17.24 5.85
N LEU A 490 -19.25 -15.97 5.44
CA LEU A 490 -18.32 -15.43 4.43
C LEU A 490 -16.86 -15.47 4.92
N LEU A 491 -16.63 -15.14 6.19
CA LEU A 491 -15.30 -15.19 6.81
C LEU A 491 -14.72 -16.61 6.80
N ASN A 492 -15.58 -17.62 6.90
CA ASN A 492 -15.20 -19.04 6.83
C ASN A 492 -14.99 -19.55 5.39
N LYS A 493 -15.27 -18.76 4.35
CA LYS A 493 -14.93 -19.11 2.95
C LYS A 493 -13.43 -19.00 2.64
N ARG A 494 -12.61 -18.49 3.59
CA ARG A 494 -11.14 -18.47 3.48
C ARG A 494 -10.62 -19.90 3.17
N PRO A 495 -9.85 -20.12 2.08
CA PRO A 495 -9.34 -21.45 1.71
C PRO A 495 -8.58 -22.14 2.85
N ASP A 496 -8.51 -23.48 2.91
CA ASP A 496 -7.77 -24.18 3.98
C ASP A 496 -6.32 -24.50 3.57
N ASP A 497 -5.48 -23.46 3.49
CA ASP A 497 -4.10 -23.53 2.99
C ASP A 497 -3.11 -22.66 3.80
N MET A 498 -3.44 -22.40 5.06
CA MET A 498 -2.57 -21.61 5.94
C MET A 498 -1.23 -22.31 6.19
N ARG A 499 -0.15 -21.54 6.05
CA ARG A 499 1.17 -21.91 6.53
C ARG A 499 1.30 -21.69 8.04
N PRO A 500 2.26 -22.37 8.69
CA PRO A 500 2.65 -22.07 10.05
C PRO A 500 3.02 -20.59 10.21
N ILE A 501 2.74 -20.04 11.40
CA ILE A 501 3.18 -18.70 11.78
C ILE A 501 4.71 -18.64 11.66
N GLN A 502 5.22 -17.64 10.96
CA GLN A 502 6.64 -17.43 10.73
C GLN A 502 7.22 -16.51 11.81
N THR A 503 8.52 -16.64 12.05
CA THR A 503 9.25 -15.76 12.97
C THR A 503 9.80 -14.58 12.18
N GLN A 504 9.77 -13.40 12.80
CA GLN A 504 10.38 -12.21 12.23
C GLN A 504 11.91 -12.38 12.10
N VAL A 505 12.44 -11.99 10.94
CA VAL A 505 13.88 -11.85 10.67
C VAL A 505 14.35 -10.41 10.88
N GLY A 506 13.43 -9.48 11.17
CA GLY A 506 13.72 -8.07 11.44
C GLY A 506 12.47 -7.28 11.87
N MET A 507 12.60 -5.95 11.93
CA MET A 507 11.54 -5.07 12.44
C MET A 507 10.58 -4.57 11.36
N ALA A 508 11.08 -4.27 10.16
CA ALA A 508 10.36 -4.00 8.92
C ALA A 508 11.38 -3.62 7.85
#